data_AF-A0A6P1A9D3-F1
#
_entry.id   AF-A0A6P1A9D3-F1
#
_cell.length_a   1.000
_cell.length_b   1.000
_cell.length_c   1.000
_cell.angle_alpha   90.00
_cell.angle_beta   90.00
_cell.angle_gamma   90.00
#
_symmetry.space_group_name_H-M   'P 1'
#
loop_
_entity.id
_entity.type
_entity.pdbx_description
1 polymer ?
#
loop_
_entity_poly.entity_id
_entity_poly.type
_entity_poly.pdbx_seq_one_letter_code
_entity_poly.pdbx_strand_id
1 'polypeptide(L)'
;MPSLEVIKAIDAALPDDEIIKNVTNLLQEYAKNGEVEIELDEAEAKNILVPANTEILIVTKAFLKEYFEINFQTGYRVMVALGGIREEKHGLLQAKFCFATLYWDAEGNMVTIDFHLEMR
;
A
#
# COMPACT_ATOMS: atom_id res chain seq x y z
N MET A 1 -0.68 -12.82 20.19
CA MET A 1 -1.71 -12.03 19.49
C MET A 1 -1.52 -10.57 19.87
N PRO A 2 -1.55 -9.61 18.94
CA PRO A 2 -1.56 -8.19 19.27
C PRO A 2 -2.72 -7.90 20.22
N SER A 3 -2.57 -6.96 21.15
CA SER A 3 -3.71 -6.57 21.98
C SER A 3 -4.75 -5.87 21.09
N LEU A 4 -6.04 -6.10 21.37
CA LEU A 4 -7.15 -5.44 20.67
C LEU A 4 -7.01 -3.90 20.69
N GLU A 5 -6.39 -3.36 21.74
CA GLU A 5 -6.10 -1.94 21.89
C GLU A 5 -5.14 -1.43 20.82
N VAL A 6 -4.08 -2.18 20.50
CA VAL A 6 -3.12 -1.80 19.46
C VAL A 6 -3.78 -1.76 18.10
N ILE A 7 -4.62 -2.75 17.78
CA ILE A 7 -5.34 -2.79 16.50
C ILE A 7 -6.26 -1.58 16.37
N LYS A 8 -7.06 -1.29 17.40
CA LYS A 8 -7.95 -0.12 17.43
C LYS A 8 -7.18 1.20 17.31
N ALA A 9 -6.01 1.31 17.95
CA ALA A 9 -5.20 2.51 17.86
C ALA A 9 -4.68 2.73 16.44
N ILE A 10 -4.22 1.67 15.76
CA ILE A 10 -3.79 1.76 14.36
C ILE A 10 -4.95 2.12 13.44
N ASP A 11 -6.11 1.48 13.58
CA ASP A 11 -7.27 1.77 12.73
C ASP A 11 -7.86 3.17 12.97
N ALA A 12 -7.77 3.68 14.19
CA ALA A 12 -8.19 5.04 14.51
C ALA A 12 -7.22 6.09 13.96
N ALA A 13 -5.92 5.81 14.00
CA ALA A 13 -4.89 6.71 13.49
C ALA A 13 -4.84 6.71 11.95
N LEU A 14 -5.12 5.57 11.32
CA LEU A 14 -5.10 5.42 9.87
C LEU A 14 -6.33 4.62 9.38
N PRO A 15 -7.48 5.29 9.19
CA PRO A 15 -8.73 4.66 8.76
C PRO A 15 -8.65 4.07 7.36
N ASP A 16 -9.37 2.97 7.13
CA ASP A 16 -9.42 2.29 5.82
C ASP A 16 -9.88 3.21 4.68
N ASP A 17 -10.93 4.00 4.94
CA ASP A 17 -11.49 4.92 3.94
C ASP A 17 -10.47 5.97 3.48
N GLU A 18 -9.57 6.40 4.36
CA GLU A 18 -8.52 7.36 4.03
C GLU A 18 -7.44 6.72 3.16
N ILE A 19 -7.00 5.51 3.50
CA ILE A 19 -6.06 4.73 2.70
C ILE A 19 -6.62 4.51 1.30
N ILE A 20 -7.85 4.00 1.20
CA ILE A 20 -8.51 3.69 -0.08
C ILE A 20 -8.68 4.96 -0.91
N LYS A 21 -9.08 6.08 -0.30
CA LYS A 21 -9.22 7.37 -0.98
C LYS A 21 -7.88 7.86 -1.52
N ASN A 22 -6.80 7.77 -0.75
CA ASN A 22 -5.48 8.22 -1.17
C ASN A 22 -4.96 7.39 -2.35
N VAL A 23 -5.06 6.05 -2.28
CA VAL A 23 -4.68 5.15 -3.39
C VAL A 23 -5.53 5.45 -4.63
N THR A 24 -6.84 5.63 -4.46
CA THR A 24 -7.76 5.94 -5.58
C THR A 24 -7.39 7.26 -6.25
N ASN A 25 -7.13 8.32 -5.47
CA ASN A 25 -6.75 9.62 -6.00
C ASN A 25 -5.44 9.54 -6.79
N LEU A 26 -4.46 8.80 -6.26
CA LEU A 26 -3.17 8.59 -6.91
C LEU A 26 -3.32 7.87 -8.26
N LEU A 27 -4.08 6.78 -8.31
CA LEU A 27 -4.34 6.06 -9.57
C LEU A 27 -5.11 6.92 -10.59
N GLN A 28 -6.02 7.78 -10.12
CA GLN A 28 -6.73 8.73 -10.99
C GLN A 28 -5.81 9.83 -11.51
N GLU A 29 -4.84 10.29 -10.71
CA GLU A 29 -3.86 11.29 -11.12
C GLU A 29 -2.94 10.74 -12.20
N TYR A 30 -2.40 9.52 -12.01
CA TYR A 30 -1.62 8.82 -13.03
C TYR A 30 -2.40 8.69 -14.34
N ALA A 31 -3.65 8.21 -14.27
CA ALA A 31 -4.50 8.09 -15.45
C ALA A 31 -4.77 9.44 -16.15
N LYS A 32 -4.90 10.56 -15.42
CA LYS A 32 -5.06 11.91 -15.99
C LYS A 32 -3.80 12.41 -16.67
N ASN A 33 -2.64 12.06 -16.13
CA ASN A 33 -1.34 12.44 -16.68
C ASN A 33 -0.90 11.57 -17.87
N GLY A 34 -1.71 10.56 -18.24
CA GLY A 34 -1.39 9.61 -19.31
C GLY A 34 -0.45 8.50 -18.86
N GLU A 35 -0.11 8.45 -17.58
CA GLU A 35 0.64 7.38 -16.92
C GLU A 35 -0.35 6.27 -16.57
N VAL A 36 -0.60 5.38 -17.52
CA VAL A 36 -1.49 4.22 -17.30
C VAL A 36 -0.71 3.01 -16.78
N GLU A 37 0.61 3.10 -16.84
CA GLU A 37 1.56 2.06 -16.48
C GLU A 37 2.27 2.44 -15.18
N ILE A 38 2.25 1.52 -14.22
CA ILE A 38 2.96 1.65 -12.96
C ILE A 38 4.28 0.89 -13.08
N GLU A 39 5.39 1.57 -12.79
CA GLU A 39 6.71 0.97 -12.68
C GLU A 39 6.81 0.16 -11.38
N LEU A 40 7.24 -1.09 -11.51
CA LEU A 40 7.44 -1.99 -10.37
C LEU A 40 8.88 -1.90 -9.85
N ASP A 41 9.04 -1.94 -8.52
CA ASP A 41 10.34 -1.99 -7.84
C ASP A 41 10.94 -3.42 -7.90
N GLU A 42 11.31 -3.83 -9.11
CA GLU A 42 11.91 -5.12 -9.41
C GLU A 42 13.11 -4.99 -10.36
N ALA A 43 14.07 -5.92 -10.24
CA ALA A 43 15.31 -5.91 -11.02
C ALA A 43 15.09 -5.96 -12.55
N GLU A 44 13.94 -6.45 -12.98
CA GLU A 44 13.42 -6.30 -14.34
C GLU A 44 12.25 -5.32 -14.27
N ALA A 45 12.52 -4.02 -14.43
CA ALA A 45 11.49 -2.98 -14.43
C ALA A 45 10.36 -3.35 -15.42
N LYS A 46 9.27 -3.89 -14.88
CA LYS A 46 8.07 -4.25 -15.61
C LYS A 46 7.03 -3.20 -15.32
N ASN A 47 6.56 -2.56 -16.37
CA ASN A 47 5.41 -1.70 -16.29
C ASN A 47 4.13 -2.55 -16.32
N ILE A 48 3.20 -2.24 -15.42
CA ILE A 48 1.89 -2.90 -15.40
C ILE A 48 0.77 -1.88 -15.54
N LEU A 49 -0.25 -2.24 -16.33
CA LEU A 49 -1.42 -1.41 -16.51
C LEU A 49 -2.39 -1.60 -15.33
N VAL A 50 -2.60 -0.57 -14.53
CA VAL A 50 -3.55 -0.60 -13.41
C VAL A 50 -4.69 0.40 -13.65
N PRO A 51 -5.93 -0.07 -13.84
CA PRO A 51 -7.07 0.83 -14.04
C PRO A 51 -7.34 1.72 -12.81
N ALA A 52 -7.69 2.99 -13.03
CA ALA A 52 -7.95 3.96 -11.96
C ALA A 52 -9.14 3.60 -11.05
N ASN A 53 -10.04 2.74 -11.52
CA ASN A 53 -11.20 2.24 -10.78
C ASN A 53 -11.00 0.80 -10.27
N THR A 54 -9.75 0.37 -10.13
CA THR A 54 -9.46 -0.97 -9.60
C THR A 54 -9.93 -1.11 -8.16
N GLU A 55 -10.34 -2.32 -7.79
CA GLU A 55 -10.63 -2.67 -6.41
C GLU A 55 -9.35 -2.55 -5.56
N ILE A 56 -9.45 -1.98 -4.36
CA ILE A 56 -8.33 -1.83 -3.44
C ILE A 56 -8.67 -2.63 -2.19
N LEU A 57 -7.86 -3.63 -1.86
CA LEU A 57 -7.98 -4.41 -0.64
C LEU A 57 -6.81 -4.13 0.29
N ILE A 58 -7.08 -3.72 1.53
CA ILE A 58 -6.03 -3.57 2.55
C ILE A 58 -5.62 -4.96 3.05
N VAL A 59 -4.34 -5.27 2.91
CA VAL A 59 -3.76 -6.58 3.28
C VAL A 59 -3.16 -6.53 4.68
N THR A 60 -2.38 -5.49 4.99
CA THR A 60 -1.78 -5.31 6.31
C THR A 60 -1.67 -3.83 6.68
N LYS A 61 -1.69 -3.55 7.99
CA LYS A 61 -1.28 -2.27 8.56
C LYS A 61 -0.28 -2.50 9.68
N ALA A 62 0.70 -1.63 9.80
CA ALA A 62 1.69 -1.66 10.87
C ALA A 62 2.06 -0.24 11.31
N PHE A 63 2.30 -0.07 12.60
CA PHE A 63 3.03 1.08 13.13
C PHE A 63 4.50 0.73 13.24
N LEU A 64 5.36 1.57 12.69
CA LEU A 64 6.81 1.42 12.70
C LEU A 64 7.40 2.50 13.60
N LYS A 65 8.16 2.09 14.61
CA LYS A 65 8.92 3.01 15.47
C LYS A 65 10.40 2.84 15.18
N GLU A 66 11.00 3.86 14.58
CA GLU A 66 12.45 3.94 14.37
C GLU A 66 13.09 4.81 15.45
N TYR A 67 14.23 4.36 15.98
CA TYR A 67 15.00 5.10 17.00
C TYR A 67 16.02 6.07 16.39
N PHE A 68 16.25 5.98 15.08
CA PHE A 68 17.19 6.78 14.33
C PHE A 68 16.50 7.27 13.05
N GLU A 69 16.72 8.52 12.66
CA GLU A 69 16.18 9.09 11.41
C GLU A 69 17.00 8.63 10.21
N ILE A 70 16.79 7.38 9.77
CA ILE A 70 17.58 6.81 8.66
C ILE A 70 16.77 6.64 7.38
N ASN A 71 15.43 6.52 7.46
CA ASN A 71 14.56 6.40 6.29
C ASN A 71 13.24 7.16 6.48
N PHE A 72 12.21 6.48 7.00
CA PHE A 72 10.80 6.92 6.98
C PHE A 72 10.33 7.53 8.31
N GLN A 73 11.24 7.66 9.28
CA GLN A 73 10.94 8.07 10.65
C GLN A 73 9.93 7.13 11.33
N THR A 74 9.44 7.50 12.51
CA THR A 74 8.32 6.79 13.15
C THR A 74 7.03 7.09 12.40
N GLY A 75 6.22 6.08 12.08
CA GLY A 75 5.04 6.25 11.24
C GLY A 75 4.26 4.95 10.99
N TYR A 76 3.56 4.89 9.86
CA TYR A 76 2.72 3.74 9.50
C TYR A 76 3.13 3.16 8.14
N ARG A 77 2.94 1.86 8.01
CA ARG A 77 3.09 1.13 6.75
C ARG A 77 1.81 0.35 6.48
N VAL A 78 1.26 0.49 5.28
CA VAL A 78 0.09 -0.26 4.84
C VAL A 78 0.41 -0.94 3.52
N MET A 79 0.01 -2.19 3.40
CA MET A 79 0.05 -2.91 2.13
C MET A 79 -1.37 -3.06 1.60
N VAL A 80 -1.57 -2.70 0.33
CA VAL A 80 -2.82 -2.92 -0.38
C VAL A 80 -2.60 -3.83 -1.59
N ALA A 81 -3.61 -4.61 -1.96
CA ALA A 81 -3.66 -5.37 -3.20
C ALA A 81 -4.53 -4.64 -4.22
N LEU A 82 -3.96 -4.34 -5.38
CA LEU A 82 -4.66 -3.69 -6.49
C LEU A 82 -5.34 -4.73 -7.37
N GLY A 83 -6.66 -4.58 -7.49
CA GLY A 83 -7.58 -5.49 -8.16
C GLY A 83 -8.00 -6.70 -7.32
N GLY A 84 -7.80 -6.65 -6.00
CA GLY A 84 -8.12 -7.74 -5.07
C GLY A 84 -7.10 -8.89 -5.07
N ILE A 85 -7.43 -9.96 -4.33
CA ILE A 85 -6.61 -11.18 -4.24
C ILE A 85 -7.15 -12.24 -5.20
N ARG A 86 -6.28 -12.76 -6.06
CA ARG A 86 -6.63 -13.79 -7.06
C ARG A 86 -6.48 -15.21 -6.53
N GLU A 87 -5.39 -15.49 -5.83
CA GLU A 87 -5.04 -16.84 -5.41
C GLU A 87 -4.15 -16.79 -4.16
N GLU A 88 -4.24 -17.82 -3.33
CA GLU A 88 -3.26 -18.13 -2.30
C GLU A 88 -2.44 -19.33 -2.78
N LYS A 89 -1.21 -19.10 -3.23
CA LYS A 89 -0.33 -20.16 -3.72
C LYS A 89 0.76 -20.42 -2.69
N HIS A 90 0.81 -21.62 -2.12
CA HIS A 90 1.75 -21.98 -1.05
C HIS A 90 1.73 -21.04 0.18
N GLY A 91 0.56 -20.47 0.50
CA GLY A 91 0.43 -19.51 1.61
C GLY A 91 0.83 -18.07 1.27
N LEU A 92 1.18 -17.79 -0.01
CA LEU A 92 1.45 -16.45 -0.51
C LEU A 92 0.23 -15.92 -1.25
N LEU A 93 -0.23 -14.74 -0.85
CA LEU A 93 -1.31 -14.06 -1.56
C LEU A 93 -0.79 -13.47 -2.86
N GLN A 94 -1.59 -13.55 -3.93
CA GLN A 94 -1.31 -12.90 -5.20
C GLN A 94 -2.38 -11.85 -5.51
N ALA A 95 -1.93 -10.62 -5.77
CA ALA A 95 -2.82 -9.56 -6.23
C ALA A 95 -3.18 -9.75 -7.71
N LYS A 96 -4.32 -9.19 -8.13
CA LYS A 96 -4.74 -9.21 -9.53
C LYS A 96 -3.79 -8.44 -10.45
N PHE A 97 -3.33 -7.28 -10.00
CA PHE A 97 -2.39 -6.42 -10.73
C PHE A 97 -1.03 -6.38 -10.04
N CYS A 98 -0.99 -5.82 -8.83
CA CYS A 98 0.19 -5.77 -7.97
C CYS A 98 -0.23 -5.47 -6.53
N PHE A 99 0.75 -5.51 -5.63
CA PHE A 99 0.65 -4.88 -4.33
C PHE A 99 1.23 -3.47 -4.38
N ALA A 100 0.77 -2.62 -3.48
CA ALA A 100 1.40 -1.35 -3.18
C ALA A 100 1.66 -1.26 -1.67
N THR A 101 2.89 -0.92 -1.30
CA THR A 101 3.25 -0.57 0.07
C THR A 101 3.27 0.94 0.18
N LEU A 102 2.42 1.46 1.03
CA LEU A 102 2.30 2.87 1.33
C LEU A 102 2.95 3.15 2.69
N TYR A 103 3.60 4.30 2.79
CA TYR A 103 4.22 4.78 4.02
C TYR A 103 3.61 6.12 4.42
N TRP A 104 3.33 6.27 5.71
CA TRP A 104 2.88 7.51 6.32
C TRP A 104 3.81 7.90 7.45
N ASP A 105 3.96 9.20 7.66
CA ASP A 105 4.60 9.72 8.85
C ASP A 105 3.71 9.57 10.10
N ALA A 106 4.22 9.95 11.27
CA ALA A 106 3.47 9.91 12.52
C ALA A 106 2.27 10.88 12.58
N GLU A 107 2.21 11.87 11.68
CA GLU A 107 1.14 12.86 11.58
C GLU A 107 0.00 12.38 10.67
N GLY A 108 0.20 11.27 9.94
CA GLY A 108 -0.79 10.71 9.03
C GLY A 108 -0.67 11.22 7.59
N ASN A 109 0.43 11.90 7.23
CA ASN A 109 0.68 12.29 5.85
C ASN A 109 1.32 11.13 5.08
N MET A 110 0.81 10.83 3.89
CA MET A 110 1.40 9.81 3.00
C MET A 110 2.73 10.32 2.44
N VAL A 111 3.81 9.60 2.72
CA VAL A 111 5.18 9.95 2.34
C VAL A 111 5.55 9.37 0.98
N THR A 112 5.31 8.07 0.79
CA THR A 112 5.64 7.38 -0.46
C THR A 112 4.77 6.15 -0.69
N ILE A 113 4.81 5.63 -1.91
CA ILE A 113 4.18 4.40 -2.34
C ILE A 113 5.16 3.62 -3.24
N ASP A 114 5.31 2.33 -2.96
CA ASP A 114 6.14 1.42 -3.74
C ASP A 114 5.28 0.27 -4.27
N PHE A 115 5.43 -0.07 -5.55
CA PHE A 115 4.64 -1.10 -6.21
C PHE A 115 5.48 -2.35 -6.48
N HIS A 116 4.93 -3.54 -6.23
CA HIS A 116 5.63 -4.82 -6.37
C HIS A 116 4.67 -5.98 -6.64
N LEU A 117 5.13 -7.07 -7.25
CA LEU A 117 4.27 -8.21 -7.59
C LEU A 117 4.04 -9.16 -6.41
N GLU A 118 5.00 -9.25 -5.51
CA GLU A 118 5.04 -10.20 -4.40
C GLU A 118 4.93 -9.49 -3.07
N MET A 119 4.23 -10.07 -2.09
CA MET A 119 4.21 -9.51 -0.74
C MET A 119 5.64 -9.41 -0.16
N ARG A 120 6.08 -8.19 0.17
CA ARG A 120 7.39 -7.87 0.77
C ARG A 120 7.26 -7.08 2.07
#